data_AF-A0A6L3F0W4-F1
#
_entry.id   AF-A0A6L3F0W4-F1
#
_cell.length_a   1.000
_cell.length_b   1.000
_cell.length_c   1.000
_cell.angle_alpha   90.00
_cell.angle_beta   90.00
_cell.angle_gamma   90.00
#
_symmetry.space_group_name_H-M   'P 1'
#
loop_
_entity.id
_entity.type
_entity.pdbx_description
1 polymer ?
#
loop_
_entity_poly.entity_id
_entity_poly.type
_entity_poly.pdbx_seq_one_letter_code
_entity_poly.pdbx_strand_id
1 'polypeptide(L)'
;MRQFIVKHRLFVYLWFILSSFVPIGCRSHLPATPPDNITIQLKWVHQAQFAGFYVAQEEGYYAEENIQVTFLEGDQKSGMPCMICN
;
A
#
# COMPACT_ATOMS: atom_id res chain seq x y z
N MET A 1 -1.26 -28.27 32.09
CA MET A 1 -1.57 -27.78 30.73
C MET A 1 -1.31 -26.28 30.49
N ARG A 2 -1.25 -25.40 31.50
CA ARG A 2 -0.96 -23.95 31.33
C ARG A 2 0.51 -23.57 31.08
N GLN A 3 1.45 -24.45 31.43
CA GLN A 3 2.91 -24.17 31.40
C GLN A 3 3.54 -24.26 30.00
N PHE A 4 2.92 -25.00 29.06
CA PHE A 4 3.41 -25.14 27.68
C PHE A 4 3.08 -23.90 26.82
N ILE A 5 1.93 -23.27 27.05
CA ILE A 5 1.42 -22.13 26.27
C ILE A 5 2.24 -20.85 26.56
N VAL A 6 2.65 -20.65 27.81
CA VAL A 6 3.46 -19.49 28.22
C VAL A 6 4.90 -19.60 27.69
N LYS A 7 5.50 -20.80 27.74
CA LYS A 7 6.83 -21.08 27.16
C LYS A 7 6.84 -20.90 25.63
N HIS A 8 5.80 -21.39 24.94
CA HIS A 8 5.67 -21.25 23.48
C HIS A 8 5.50 -19.80 23.05
N ARG A 9 4.76 -18.99 23.82
CA ARG A 9 4.62 -17.54 23.54
C ARG A 9 5.91 -16.78 23.77
N LEU A 10 6.66 -17.11 24.82
CA LEU A 10 7.96 -16.49 25.11
C LEU A 10 8.98 -16.75 23.99
N PHE A 11 8.98 -17.96 23.42
CA PHE A 11 9.89 -18.36 22.35
C PHE A 11 9.61 -17.64 21.01
N VAL A 12 8.33 -17.45 20.69
CA VAL A 12 7.91 -16.70 19.49
C VAL A 12 8.35 -15.23 19.59
N TYR A 13 8.15 -14.59 20.75
CA TYR A 13 8.61 -13.21 20.96
C TYR A 13 10.14 -13.06 20.83
N LEU A 14 10.89 -14.04 21.34
CA LEU A 14 12.35 -14.02 21.29
C LEU A 14 12.88 -14.18 19.84
N TRP A 15 12.19 -14.96 19.01
CA TRP A 15 12.52 -15.14 17.58
C TRP A 15 12.19 -13.90 16.74
N PHE A 16 11.06 -13.22 17.01
CA PHE A 16 10.68 -11.97 16.35
C PHE A 16 11.62 -10.80 16.68
N ILE A 17 12.13 -10.73 17.92
CA ILE A 17 13.08 -9.69 18.35
C ILE A 17 14.44 -9.87 17.66
N LEU A 18 14.93 -11.11 17.52
CA LEU A 18 16.22 -11.40 16.89
C LEU A 18 16.22 -11.13 15.38
N SER A 19 15.07 -11.31 14.71
CA SER A 19 14.93 -11.05 13.26
C SER A 19 14.83 -9.55 12.91
N SER A 20 14.57 -8.67 13.87
CA SER A 20 14.40 -7.23 13.62
C SER A 20 15.72 -6.45 13.58
N PHE A 21 16.87 -7.10 13.80
CA PHE A 21 18.18 -6.46 13.71
C PHE A 21 18.68 -6.40 12.25
N VAL A 22 17.86 -5.86 11.35
CA VAL A 22 18.28 -5.50 10.00
C VAL A 22 18.64 -4.02 10.01
N PRO A 23 19.93 -3.64 9.88
CA PRO A 23 20.29 -2.25 9.72
C PRO A 23 19.81 -1.79 8.34
N ILE A 24 18.82 -0.89 8.34
CA ILE A 24 18.33 -0.21 7.15
C ILE A 24 19.44 0.75 6.69
N GLY A 25 20.32 0.27 5.81
CA GLY A 25 21.26 1.12 5.09
C GLY A 25 20.52 1.95 4.05
N CYS A 26 20.80 3.25 3.99
CA CYS A 26 20.24 4.16 2.99
C CYS A 26 20.52 3.64 1.57
N ARG A 27 19.46 3.31 0.82
CA ARG A 27 19.50 3.21 -0.64
C ARG A 27 19.15 4.59 -1.21
N SER A 28 20.14 5.30 -1.74
CA SER A 28 19.90 6.54 -2.48
C SER A 28 19.29 6.21 -3.84
N HIS A 29 17.97 6.26 -3.97
CA HIS A 29 17.26 6.15 -5.24
C HIS A 29 17.16 7.55 -5.85
N LEU A 30 17.83 7.77 -6.98
CA LEU A 30 17.65 8.97 -7.80
C LEU A 30 17.05 8.54 -9.14
N PRO A 31 15.77 8.83 -9.41
CA PRO A 31 15.18 8.54 -10.72
C PRO A 31 15.62 9.60 -11.73
N ALA A 32 16.20 9.14 -12.85
CA ALA A 32 16.65 9.99 -13.98
C ALA A 32 15.73 9.87 -15.22
N THR A 33 14.61 9.16 -15.09
CA THR A 33 13.64 8.92 -16.16
C THR A 33 12.50 9.94 -16.11
N PRO A 34 11.74 10.14 -17.21
CA PRO A 34 10.48 10.89 -17.14
C PRO A 34 9.45 10.14 -16.28
N PRO A 35 8.51 10.86 -15.63
CA PRO A 35 7.60 10.24 -14.69
C PRO A 35 6.58 9.32 -15.35
N ASP A 36 6.42 8.13 -14.76
CA ASP A 36 5.42 7.17 -15.21
C ASP A 36 4.04 7.64 -14.75
N ASN A 37 3.14 7.87 -15.71
CA ASN A 37 1.78 8.32 -15.42
C ASN A 37 0.88 7.10 -15.21
N ILE A 38 0.37 6.92 -13.99
CA ILE A 38 -0.56 5.85 -13.66
C ILE A 38 -1.87 6.40 -13.12
N THR A 39 -2.96 5.70 -13.42
CA THR A 39 -4.29 6.05 -12.92
C THR A 39 -4.77 4.98 -11.95
N ILE A 40 -5.04 5.39 -10.72
CA ILE A 40 -5.60 4.50 -9.69
C ILE A 40 -7.12 4.60 -9.76
N GLN A 41 -7.75 3.56 -10.30
CA GLN A 41 -9.20 3.41 -10.29
C GLN A 41 -9.64 2.78 -8.97
N LEU A 42 -10.29 3.58 -8.13
CA LEU A 42 -10.97 3.05 -6.95
C LEU A 42 -12.23 2.31 -7.40
N LYS A 43 -12.49 1.13 -6.80
CA LYS A 43 -13.67 0.31 -7.13
C LYS A 43 -14.98 0.87 -6.56
N TRP A 44 -14.88 1.74 -5.55
CA TRP A 44 -15.98 2.37 -4.82
C TRP A 44 -15.57 3.77 -4.36
N VAL A 45 -16.49 4.50 -3.72
CA VAL A 45 -16.21 5.78 -3.03
C VAL A 45 -15.16 5.65 -1.94
N HIS A 46 -14.48 6.75 -1.62
CA HIS A 46 -13.42 6.85 -0.59
C HIS A 46 -13.78 6.11 0.70
N GLN A 47 -13.20 4.93 0.91
CA GLN A 47 -13.25 4.22 2.18
C GLN A 47 -11.93 4.43 2.93
N ALA A 48 -11.97 4.32 4.26
CA ALA A 48 -10.76 4.43 5.09
C ALA A 48 -9.63 3.45 4.68
N GLN A 49 -9.97 2.35 4.00
CA GLN A 49 -9.02 1.38 3.45
C GLN A 49 -8.09 2.00 2.37
N PHE A 50 -8.49 3.09 1.72
CA PHE A 50 -7.71 3.78 0.69
C PHE A 50 -6.97 5.03 1.21
N ALA A 51 -7.08 5.36 2.49
CA ALA A 51 -6.44 6.53 3.08
C ALA A 51 -4.92 6.58 2.85
N GLY A 52 -4.26 5.40 2.83
CA GLY A 52 -2.83 5.30 2.58
C GLY A 52 -2.40 5.80 1.19
N PHE A 53 -3.26 5.70 0.16
CA PHE A 53 -2.93 6.20 -1.18
C PHE A 53 -2.95 7.73 -1.24
N TYR A 54 -3.88 8.36 -0.52
CA TYR A 54 -3.94 9.82 -0.42
C TYR A 54 -2.78 10.38 0.41
N VAL A 55 -2.50 9.77 1.56
CA VAL A 55 -1.34 10.13 2.38
C VAL A 55 -0.05 9.99 1.58
N ALA A 56 0.09 8.93 0.76
CA ALA A 56 1.28 8.76 -0.06
C ALA A 56 1.43 9.82 -1.18
N GLN A 57 0.33 10.35 -1.68
CA GLN A 57 0.35 11.47 -2.62
C GLN A 57 0.72 12.79 -1.91
N GLU A 58 0.16 13.04 -0.72
CA GLU A 58 0.43 14.24 0.09
C GLU A 58 1.88 14.28 0.61
N GLU A 59 2.41 13.14 1.05
CA GLU A 59 3.79 12.98 1.51
C GLU A 59 4.80 12.92 0.35
N GLY A 60 4.33 12.88 -0.91
CA GLY A 60 5.19 12.96 -2.09
C GLY A 60 5.92 11.67 -2.46
N TYR A 61 5.59 10.51 -1.87
CA TYR A 61 6.23 9.23 -2.19
C TYR A 61 6.14 8.86 -3.68
N TYR A 62 5.05 9.21 -4.35
CA TYR A 62 4.95 9.00 -5.80
C TYR A 62 5.91 9.90 -6.57
N ALA A 63 6.12 11.13 -6.13
CA ALA A 63 7.07 12.04 -6.78
C ALA A 63 8.52 11.60 -6.57
N GLU A 64 8.85 11.04 -5.39
CA GLU A 64 10.17 10.46 -5.10
C GLU A 64 10.50 9.27 -6.00
N GLU A 65 9.51 8.43 -6.30
CA GLU A 65 9.65 7.32 -7.24
C GLU A 65 9.42 7.76 -8.70
N ASN A 66 9.23 9.06 -8.93
CA ASN A 66 9.00 9.64 -10.25
C ASN A 66 7.79 9.00 -10.96
N ILE A 67 6.68 8.93 -10.23
CA ILE A 67 5.38 8.42 -10.66
C ILE A 67 4.37 9.55 -10.50
N GLN A 68 3.60 9.83 -11.54
CA GLN A 68 2.45 10.73 -11.48
C GLN A 68 1.17 9.91 -11.32
N VAL A 69 0.47 10.12 -10.21
CA VAL A 69 -0.76 9.40 -9.87
C VAL A 69 -1.97 10.28 -10.07
N THR A 70 -2.93 9.77 -10.86
CA THR A 70 -4.29 10.35 -10.97
C THR A 70 -5.29 9.42 -10.30
N PHE A 71 -6.13 9.95 -9.40
CA PHE A 71 -7.17 9.19 -8.73
C PHE A 71 -8.48 9.30 -9.51
N LEU A 72 -9.02 8.16 -9.93
CA LEU A 72 -10.38 8.05 -10.43
C LEU A 72 -11.25 7.42 -9.35
N GLU A 73 -12.22 8.19 -8.87
CA GLU A 73 -13.24 7.68 -7.98
C GLU A 73 -14.09 6.64 -8.73
N GLY A 74 -14.39 5.53 -8.05
CA GLY A 74 -15.34 4.56 -8.56
C GLY A 74 -16.74 5.14 -8.50
N ASP A 75 -17.15 5.86 -9.55
CA ASP A 75 -18.56 6.16 -9.76
C ASP A 75 -19.29 4.83 -9.98
N GLN A 76 -20.49 4.70 -9.40
CA GLN A 76 -21.29 3.47 -9.41
C GLN A 76 -21.68 3.02 -10.83
N LYS A 77 -21.27 3.76 -11.85
CA LYS A 77 -21.49 3.55 -13.27
C LYS A 77 -20.32 2.91 -14.02
N SER A 78 -19.15 2.68 -13.41
CA SER A 78 -18.02 2.01 -14.09
C SER A 78 -18.12 0.47 -14.14
N GLY A 79 -19.20 -0.10 -13.58
CA GLY A 79 -19.43 -1.54 -13.49
C GLY A 79 -20.63 -2.06 -14.26
N MET A 80 -21.32 -1.23 -15.06
CA MET A 80 -22.41 -1.70 -15.92
C MET A 80 -21.89 -1.80 -17.37
N PRO A 81 -21.42 -2.97 -17.84
CA PRO A 81 -21.39 -3.19 -19.27
C PRO A 81 -22.83 -3.01 -19.79
N CYS A 82 -23.01 -2.31 -20.91
CA CYS A 82 -24.30 -2.29 -21.61
C CYS A 82 -24.70 -3.74 -21.96
N MET A 83 -25.39 -4.41 -21.05
CA MET A 83 -26.09 -5.68 -21.30
C MET A 83 -27.58 -5.44 -21.47
N ILE A 84 -27.96 -4.20 -21.81
CA ILE A 84 -29.27 -3.82 -22.36
C ILE A 84 -29.01 -2.75 -23.42
N CYS A 85 -28.43 -3.17 -24.54
CA CYS A 85 -28.50 -2.42 -25.78
C CYS A 85 -29.54 -3.17 -26.62
N ASN A 86 -30.72 -2.56 -26.76
CA ASN A 86 -31.87 -3.06 -27.54
C ASN A 86 -31.55 -3.10 -29.04
#